data_AF-A0A0F9NXN8-F1
#
_entry.id   AF-A0A0F9NXN8-F1
#
_cell.length_a   1.000
_cell.length_b   1.000
_cell.length_c   1.000
_cell.angle_alpha   90.00
_cell.angle_beta   90.00
_cell.angle_gamma   90.00
#
_symmetry.space_group_name_H-M   'P 1'
#
loop_
_entity.id
_entity.type
_entity.pdbx_description
1 polymer ?
#
loop_
_entity_poly.entity_id
_entity_poly.type
_entity_poly.pdbx_seq_one_letter_code
_entity_poly.pdbx_strand_id
1 'polypeptide(L)'
;MKPAEQKYAMERVRDIGNHKINAIRRAMPLLKPKTLTYSQVLKLIKSGKVKLKFRAGKILDSYDRFNDAFDVTGRHIYGSQEEYDQEVFNRKADPIRKEIRRIQDQIMLGDAEKALALIEAFAKF
;
A
#
# COMPACT_ATOMS: atom_id res chain seq x y z
N MET A 1 -19.92 -25.98 12.70
CA MET A 1 -19.07 -25.00 13.40
C MET A 1 -19.98 -24.00 14.11
N LYS A 2 -19.72 -23.64 15.37
CA LYS A 2 -20.53 -22.65 16.10
C LYS A 2 -20.18 -21.22 15.64
N PRO A 3 -21.08 -20.23 15.77
CA PRO A 3 -20.80 -18.85 15.34
C PRO A 3 -19.55 -18.24 15.98
N ALA A 4 -19.28 -18.54 17.25
CA ALA A 4 -18.08 -18.08 17.95
C ALA A 4 -16.78 -18.70 17.38
N GLU A 5 -16.82 -19.99 17.02
CA GLU A 5 -15.69 -20.70 16.42
C GLU A 5 -15.40 -20.15 15.01
N GLN A 6 -16.44 -19.89 14.22
CA GLN A 6 -16.31 -19.27 12.90
C GLN A 6 -15.67 -17.88 13.00
N LYS A 7 -16.14 -17.04 13.93
CA LYS A 7 -15.56 -15.71 14.17
C LYS A 7 -14.07 -15.81 14.52
N TYR A 8 -13.72 -16.70 15.45
CA TYR A 8 -12.33 -16.93 15.85
C TYR A 8 -11.47 -17.38 14.67
N ALA A 9 -11.94 -18.34 13.87
CA ALA A 9 -11.22 -18.83 12.71
C ALA A 9 -11.00 -17.74 11.64
N MET A 10 -12.02 -16.89 11.41
CA MET A 10 -11.93 -15.75 10.49
C MET A 10 -10.87 -14.73 10.93
N GLU A 11 -10.85 -14.39 12.23
CA GLU A 11 -9.86 -13.49 12.82
C GLU A 11 -8.45 -14.09 12.72
N ARG A 12 -8.31 -15.38 13.05
CA ARG A 12 -7.03 -16.09 13.01
C ARG A 12 -6.39 -16.08 11.62
N VAL A 13 -7.18 -16.37 10.58
CA VAL A 13 -6.71 -16.34 9.18
C VAL A 13 -6.28 -14.93 8.77
N ARG A 14 -7.06 -13.92 9.17
CA ARG A 14 -6.74 -12.52 8.87
C ARG A 14 -5.42 -12.10 9.50
N ASP A 15 -5.18 -12.48 10.75
CA ASP A 15 -3.95 -12.15 11.47
C ASP A 15 -2.73 -12.81 10.84
N ILE A 16 -2.81 -14.12 10.53
CA ILE A 16 -1.74 -14.84 9.83
C ILE A 16 -1.45 -14.19 8.48
N GLY A 17 -2.50 -13.88 7.72
CA GLY A 17 -2.41 -13.21 6.43
C GLY A 17 -1.72 -11.85 6.51
N ASN A 18 -2.12 -11.03 7.48
CA ASN A 18 -1.54 -9.72 7.74
C ASN A 18 -0.06 -9.83 8.15
N HIS A 19 0.30 -10.81 8.98
CA HIS A 19 1.70 -11.05 9.35
C HIS A 19 2.57 -11.34 8.13
N LYS A 20 2.12 -12.24 7.24
CA LYS A 20 2.87 -12.58 6.02
C LYS A 20 2.97 -11.40 5.04
N ILE A 21 1.86 -10.68 4.81
CA ILE A 21 1.86 -9.49 3.94
C ILE A 21 2.79 -8.40 4.50
N ASN A 22 2.80 -8.21 5.82
CA ASN A 22 3.73 -7.28 6.47
C ASN A 22 5.18 -7.73 6.36
N ALA A 23 5.46 -9.03 6.44
CA ALA A 23 6.80 -9.57 6.22
C ALA A 23 7.28 -9.28 4.79
N ILE A 24 6.40 -9.47 3.78
CA ILE A 24 6.70 -9.08 2.39
C ILE A 24 7.00 -7.59 2.32
N ARG A 25 6.14 -6.74 2.90
CA ARG A 25 6.32 -5.28 2.89
C ARG A 25 7.67 -4.87 3.48
N ARG A 26 8.07 -5.46 4.61
CA ARG A 26 9.35 -5.19 5.27
C ARG A 26 10.55 -5.66 4.46
N ALA A 27 10.39 -6.74 3.70
CA ALA A 27 11.44 -7.28 2.83
C ALA A 27 11.52 -6.59 1.46
N MET A 28 10.59 -5.69 1.13
CA MET A 28 10.62 -4.98 -0.14
C MET A 28 11.80 -3.98 -0.16
N PRO A 29 12.59 -3.95 -1.24
CA PRO A 29 13.58 -2.91 -1.41
C PRO A 29 12.86 -1.57 -1.55
N LEU A 30 13.31 -0.61 -0.76
CA LEU A 30 12.82 0.75 -0.83
C LEU A 30 13.37 1.42 -2.07
N LEU A 31 12.50 1.96 -2.91
CA LEU A 31 12.92 2.77 -4.03
C LEU A 31 13.44 4.08 -3.43
N LYS A 32 14.72 4.37 -3.67
CA LYS A 32 15.24 5.69 -3.35
C LYS A 32 14.46 6.68 -4.22
N PRO A 33 13.69 7.60 -3.63
CA PRO A 33 13.01 8.60 -4.44
C PRO A 33 14.09 9.37 -5.22
N LYS A 34 13.89 9.58 -6.53
CA LYS A 34 14.66 10.58 -7.29
C LYS A 34 14.20 11.94 -6.78
N THR A 35 14.73 12.36 -5.65
CA THR A 35 14.35 13.60 -4.99
C THR A 35 14.98 14.78 -5.70
N LEU A 36 14.14 15.74 -6.09
CA LEU A 36 14.62 17.09 -6.33
C LEU A 36 14.52 17.88 -5.03
N THR A 37 15.66 18.41 -4.59
CA THR A 37 15.74 19.44 -3.57
C THR A 37 14.95 20.69 -3.99
N TYR A 38 14.55 21.50 -3.03
CA TYR A 38 13.86 22.78 -3.28
C TYR A 38 14.64 23.67 -4.28
N SER A 39 15.96 23.71 -4.17
CA SER A 39 16.82 24.47 -5.09
C SER A 39 16.77 23.93 -6.53
N GLN A 40 16.70 22.60 -6.71
CA GLN A 40 16.54 21.98 -8.02
C GLN A 40 15.15 22.25 -8.62
N VAL A 41 14.10 22.25 -7.79
CA VAL A 41 12.73 22.63 -8.22
C VAL A 41 12.71 24.08 -8.68
N LEU A 42 13.29 25.01 -7.90
CA LEU A 42 13.39 26.42 -8.28
C LEU A 42 14.16 26.60 -9.59
N LYS A 43 15.25 25.85 -9.81
CA LYS A 43 15.97 25.87 -11.10
C LYS A 43 15.07 25.44 -12.25
N LEU A 44 14.27 24.38 -12.07
CA LEU A 44 13.35 23.91 -13.11
C LEU A 44 12.26 24.94 -13.41
N ILE A 45 11.68 25.57 -12.39
CA ILE A 45 10.69 26.65 -12.53
C ILE A 45 11.31 27.84 -13.29
N LYS A 46 12.47 28.32 -12.86
CA LYS A 46 13.19 29.42 -13.52
C LYS A 46 13.55 29.10 -14.98
N SER A 47 13.84 27.83 -15.27
CA SER A 47 14.14 27.37 -16.64
C SER A 47 12.89 27.10 -17.50
N GLY A 48 11.69 27.33 -17.00
CA GLY A 48 10.43 27.10 -17.72
C GLY A 48 10.10 25.61 -17.96
N LYS A 49 10.78 24.69 -17.28
CA LYS A 49 10.62 23.23 -17.45
C LYS A 49 9.52 22.62 -16.58
N VAL A 50 8.79 23.46 -15.85
CA VAL A 50 7.65 23.08 -15.00
C VAL A 50 6.45 23.89 -15.44
N LYS A 51 5.34 23.20 -15.72
CA LYS A 51 4.09 23.85 -16.11
C LYS A 51 3.40 24.40 -14.88
N LEU A 52 2.66 25.49 -15.04
CA LEU A 52 1.69 25.91 -14.02
C LEU A 52 0.55 24.90 -13.98
N LYS A 53 0.19 24.44 -12.78
CA LYS A 53 -1.06 23.72 -12.53
C LYS A 53 -2.18 24.73 -12.62
N PHE A 54 -2.78 24.87 -13.79
CA PHE A 54 -3.98 25.71 -13.90
C PHE A 54 -5.12 25.02 -13.14
N ARG A 55 -5.43 25.52 -11.94
CA ARG A 55 -6.67 25.19 -11.24
C ARG A 55 -7.59 26.38 -11.39
N ALA A 56 -8.54 26.30 -12.32
CA ALA A 56 -9.62 27.25 -12.41
C ALA A 56 -10.31 27.38 -11.04
N GLY A 57 -10.32 28.58 -10.47
CA GLY A 57 -11.10 28.92 -9.28
C GLY A 57 -10.47 28.66 -7.90
N LYS A 58 -9.19 28.29 -7.78
CA LYS A 58 -8.51 28.29 -6.46
C LYS A 58 -7.57 29.48 -6.34
N ILE A 59 -7.91 30.42 -5.45
CA ILE A 59 -7.02 31.50 -5.02
C ILE A 59 -5.84 30.85 -4.29
N LEU A 60 -4.61 31.22 -4.64
CA LEU A 60 -3.41 30.88 -3.87
C LEU A 60 -3.45 31.71 -2.59
N ASP A 61 -4.19 31.21 -1.61
CA ASP A 61 -4.51 31.86 -0.34
C ASP A 61 -3.40 31.72 0.72
N SER A 62 -2.36 30.93 0.44
CA SER A 62 -1.19 30.83 1.32
C SER A 62 0.13 30.70 0.57
N TYR A 63 1.18 31.29 1.15
CA TYR A 63 2.56 31.21 0.67
C TYR A 63 3.06 29.76 0.62
N ASP A 64 2.58 28.91 1.53
CA ASP A 64 2.95 27.50 1.65
C ASP A 64 2.41 26.60 0.53
N ARG A 65 1.50 27.12 -0.32
CA ARG A 65 0.93 26.40 -1.47
C ARG A 65 1.67 26.65 -2.79
N PHE A 66 2.92 27.11 -2.74
CA PHE A 66 3.78 27.28 -3.92
C PHE A 66 3.86 26.01 -4.80
N ASN A 67 3.84 24.81 -4.18
CA ASN A 67 3.87 23.52 -4.90
C ASN A 67 2.52 23.12 -5.52
N ASP A 68 1.43 23.79 -5.15
CA ASP A 68 0.11 23.63 -5.78
C ASP A 68 0.00 24.46 -7.07
N ALA A 69 0.80 25.52 -7.21
CA ALA A 69 0.82 26.37 -8.40
C ALA A 69 1.60 25.74 -9.57
N PHE A 70 2.60 24.88 -9.27
CA PHE A 70 3.48 24.28 -10.27
C PHE A 70 3.35 22.75 -10.34
N ASP A 71 3.38 22.20 -11.55
CA ASP A 71 3.28 20.76 -11.77
C ASP A 71 4.61 20.06 -11.52
N VAL A 72 4.93 19.91 -10.24
CA VAL A 72 6.07 19.14 -9.75
C VAL A 72 5.71 17.69 -9.43
N THR A 73 4.50 17.25 -9.81
CA THR A 73 3.97 15.92 -9.52
C THR A 73 4.83 14.89 -10.27
N GLY A 74 5.51 14.00 -9.52
CA GLY A 74 6.51 13.06 -10.05
C GLY A 74 7.97 13.53 -9.97
N ARG A 75 8.24 14.73 -9.43
CA ARG A 75 9.60 15.28 -9.29
C ARG A 75 9.91 15.86 -7.90
N HIS A 76 8.92 16.01 -7.03
CA HIS A 76 9.08 16.58 -5.70
C HIS A 76 8.14 15.89 -4.70
N ILE A 77 8.69 15.32 -3.63
CA ILE A 77 7.93 14.74 -2.51
C ILE A 77 8.38 15.48 -1.24
N TYR A 78 7.43 16.06 -0.50
CA TYR A 78 7.66 16.53 0.86
C TYR A 78 7.57 15.34 1.82
N GLY A 79 8.62 15.14 2.61
CA GLY A 79 8.68 14.00 3.52
C GLY A 79 9.15 12.75 2.80
N SER A 80 10.32 12.26 3.17
CA SER A 80 10.95 11.03 2.73
C SER A 80 10.14 9.80 3.14
N GLN A 81 8.98 9.57 2.54
CA GLN A 81 8.43 8.22 2.52
C GLN A 81 9.15 7.47 1.41
N GLU A 82 10.11 6.65 1.84
CA GLU A 82 10.68 5.60 1.04
C GLU A 82 9.53 4.71 0.54
N GLU A 83 9.13 4.89 -0.72
CA GLU A 83 8.11 4.07 -1.36
C GLU A 83 8.76 2.79 -1.89
N TYR A 84 8.11 1.64 -1.73
CA TYR A 84 8.50 0.40 -2.41
C TYR A 84 7.69 0.25 -3.70
N ASP A 85 8.19 -0.55 -4.64
CA ASP A 85 7.44 -0.88 -5.85
C ASP A 85 6.12 -1.57 -5.50
N GLN A 86 5.01 -0.84 -5.65
CA GLN A 86 3.68 -1.30 -5.28
C GLN A 86 3.20 -2.43 -6.18
N GLU A 87 3.62 -2.49 -7.45
CA GLU A 87 3.23 -3.55 -8.37
C GLU A 87 3.90 -4.86 -7.97
N VAL A 88 5.21 -4.82 -7.70
CA VAL A 88 5.96 -5.99 -7.21
C VAL A 88 5.41 -6.45 -5.86
N PHE A 89 5.09 -5.52 -4.96
CA PHE A 89 4.44 -5.85 -3.70
C PHE A 89 3.10 -6.55 -3.91
N ASN A 90 2.22 -6.02 -4.76
CA ASN A 90 0.91 -6.61 -5.05
C ASN A 90 1.07 -8.02 -5.64
N ARG A 91 1.98 -8.23 -6.60
CA ARG A 91 2.25 -9.56 -7.17
C ARG A 91 2.63 -10.60 -6.11
N LYS A 92 3.38 -10.20 -5.07
CA LYS A 92 3.75 -11.09 -3.95
C LYS A 92 2.65 -11.25 -2.90
N ALA A 93 1.87 -10.21 -2.64
CA ALA A 93 0.81 -10.22 -1.62
C ALA A 93 -0.51 -10.86 -2.10
N ASP A 94 -0.81 -10.79 -3.39
CA ASP A 94 -2.07 -11.25 -3.96
C ASP A 94 -2.31 -12.78 -3.82
N PRO A 95 -1.29 -13.66 -3.95
CA PRO A 95 -1.45 -15.08 -3.63
C PRO A 95 -1.93 -15.31 -2.19
N ILE A 96 -1.37 -14.57 -1.22
CA ILE A 96 -1.77 -14.65 0.19
C ILE A 96 -3.20 -14.15 0.37
N ARG A 97 -3.56 -13.03 -0.29
CA ARG A 97 -4.94 -12.50 -0.24
C ARG A 97 -5.96 -13.48 -0.83
N LYS A 98 -5.61 -14.16 -1.93
CA LYS A 98 -6.46 -15.21 -2.53
C LYS A 98 -6.63 -16.39 -1.58
N GLU A 99 -5.55 -16.81 -0.94
CA GLU A 99 -5.58 -17.92 0.02
C GLU A 99 -6.43 -17.58 1.25
N ILE A 100 -6.29 -16.37 1.81
CA ILE A 100 -7.16 -15.88 2.88
C ILE A 100 -8.64 -16.02 2.49
N ARG A 101 -9.02 -15.54 1.29
CA ARG A 101 -10.41 -15.63 0.82
C ARG A 101 -10.87 -17.08 0.70
N ARG A 102 -10.04 -17.95 0.13
CA ARG A 102 -10.35 -19.39 0.00
C ARG A 102 -10.65 -20.03 1.35
N ILE A 103 -9.86 -19.72 2.38
CA ILE A 103 -10.05 -20.25 3.73
C ILE A 103 -11.31 -19.66 4.36
N GLN A 104 -11.54 -18.36 4.22
CA GLN A 104 -12.74 -17.68 4.70
C GLN A 104 -14.02 -18.28 4.10
N ASP A 105 -14.00 -18.62 2.80
CA ASP A 105 -15.11 -19.29 2.14
C ASP A 105 -15.38 -20.67 2.74
N GLN A 106 -14.33 -21.46 3.05
CA GLN A 106 -14.52 -22.76 3.71
C GLN A 106 -15.08 -22.63 5.14
N ILE A 107 -14.64 -21.61 5.90
CA ILE A 107 -15.19 -21.33 7.24
C ILE A 107 -16.68 -20.99 7.15
N MET A 108 -17.07 -20.19 6.16
CA MET A 108 -18.47 -19.80 5.91
C MET A 108 -19.33 -20.99 5.48
N LEU A 109 -18.79 -21.91 4.68
CA LEU A 109 -19.46 -23.15 4.29
C LEU A 109 -19.66 -24.14 5.46
N GLY A 110 -19.03 -23.89 6.61
CA GLY A 110 -19.25 -24.65 7.85
C GLY A 110 -18.48 -25.97 7.96
N ASP A 111 -17.60 -26.26 7.00
CA ASP A 111 -16.69 -27.42 7.02
C ASP A 111 -15.50 -27.15 7.95
N ALA A 112 -15.69 -27.46 9.23
CA ALA A 112 -14.75 -27.12 10.30
C ALA A 112 -13.41 -27.86 10.17
N GLU A 113 -13.41 -29.15 9.80
CA GLU A 113 -12.19 -29.95 9.68
C GLU A 113 -11.32 -29.45 8.53
N LYS A 114 -11.94 -29.22 7.37
CA LYS A 114 -11.24 -28.69 6.20
C LYS A 114 -10.75 -27.26 6.44
N ALA A 115 -11.56 -26.42 7.09
CA ALA A 115 -11.15 -25.06 7.45
C ALA A 115 -9.94 -25.08 8.39
N LEU A 116 -9.94 -25.90 9.44
CA LEU A 116 -8.82 -26.01 10.37
C LEU A 116 -7.54 -26.50 9.68
N ALA A 117 -7.63 -27.54 8.86
CA ALA A 117 -6.48 -28.06 8.11
C ALA A 117 -5.87 -26.99 7.19
N LEU A 118 -6.72 -26.18 6.53
CA LEU A 118 -6.26 -25.08 5.69
C LEU A 118 -5.61 -23.95 6.51
N ILE A 119 -6.15 -23.62 7.68
CA ILE A 119 -5.55 -22.62 8.58
C ILE A 119 -4.17 -23.07 9.05
N GLU A 120 -4.02 -24.34 9.45
CA GLU A 120 -2.74 -24.88 9.89
C GLU A 120 -1.70 -24.92 8.77
N ALA A 121 -2.10 -25.36 7.57
CA ALA A 121 -1.24 -25.33 6.40
C ALA A 121 -0.80 -23.90 6.06
N PHE A 122 -1.73 -22.94 6.13
CA PHE A 122 -1.46 -21.53 5.90
C PHE A 122 -0.52 -20.94 6.96
N ALA A 123 -0.60 -21.38 8.21
CA ALA A 123 0.23 -20.89 9.32
C ALA A 123 1.70 -21.38 9.29
N LYS A 124 1.99 -22.52 8.64
CA LYS A 124 3.35 -23.12 8.62
C LYS A 124 4.33 -22.42 7.66
N PHE A 125 3.82 -21.66 6.71
CA PHE A 125 4.60 -20.84 5.78
C PHE A 125 4.74 -19.39 6.27
#